data_AF-A0A7S2J511-F1
#
_entry.id   AF-A0A7S2J511-F1
#
_cell.length_a   1.000
_cell.length_b   1.000
_cell.length_c   1.000
_cell.angle_alpha   90.00
_cell.angle_beta   90.00
_cell.angle_gamma   90.00
#
_symmetry.space_group_name_H-M   'P 1'
#
loop_
_entity.id
_entity.type
_entity.pdbx_description
1 polymer ?
#
loop_
_entity_poly.entity_id
_entity_poly.type
_entity_poly.pdbx_seq_one_letter_code
_entity_poly.pdbx_strand_id
1 'polypeptide(L)'
;EYKMQAIFDGFGKVNRFELKNGTVCYTSAWMNTGYYNESMKVGYPTRGISFEDTVPPHPHCRMPLCNAFGPNDNMWVNMIPVGDEVLMLTDGSSMLRLDLETLSCSEHKDWSNDKSLGFGPAVPDWSLGLHAGTTGSAHPMRIPGT
;
A
#
# COMPACT_ATOMS: atom_id res chain seq x y z
N GLU A 1 7.85 17.69 15.68
CA GLU A 1 7.54 17.18 14.33
C GLU A 1 7.88 15.69 14.31
N TYR A 2 6.98 14.85 13.80
CA TYR A 2 7.19 13.40 13.69
C TYR A 2 7.97 13.07 12.41
N LYS A 3 8.89 12.12 12.50
CA LYS A 3 9.71 11.65 11.38
C LYS A 3 9.61 10.14 11.25
N MET A 4 9.36 9.65 10.04
CA MET A 4 9.54 8.24 9.69
C MET A 4 11.04 7.92 9.69
N GLN A 5 11.41 6.73 10.17
CA GLN A 5 12.81 6.32 10.25
C GLN A 5 13.20 5.34 9.15
N ALA A 6 12.39 4.30 8.93
CA ALA A 6 12.66 3.34 7.87
C ALA A 6 12.24 3.89 6.50
N ILE A 7 13.05 3.59 5.48
CA ILE A 7 12.80 4.01 4.09
C ILE A 7 11.46 3.48 3.54
N PHE A 8 10.99 2.34 4.07
CA PHE A 8 9.76 1.68 3.61
C PHE A 8 8.49 2.13 4.36
N ASP A 9 8.62 2.97 5.38
CA ASP A 9 7.48 3.49 6.15
C ASP A 9 6.87 4.76 5.54
N GLY A 10 7.48 5.28 4.46
CA GLY A 10 7.02 6.45 3.71
C GLY A 10 5.62 6.29 3.10
N PHE A 11 4.95 7.41 2.83
CA PHE A 11 3.69 7.40 2.08
C PHE A 11 3.92 6.98 0.63
N GLY A 12 3.09 6.06 0.14
CA GLY A 12 3.13 5.63 -1.26
C GLY A 12 2.86 6.77 -2.24
N LYS A 13 3.64 6.81 -3.32
CA LYS A 13 3.49 7.78 -4.42
C LYS A 13 3.60 7.08 -5.77
N VAL A 14 2.62 7.30 -6.63
CA VAL A 14 2.61 6.77 -8.00
C VAL A 14 3.21 7.79 -8.95
N ASN A 15 4.03 7.32 -9.88
CA ASN A 15 4.70 8.12 -10.90
C ASN A 15 4.37 7.56 -12.28
N ARG A 16 3.92 8.41 -13.20
CA ARG A 16 3.60 8.06 -14.59
C ARG A 16 4.46 8.88 -15.54
N PHE A 17 5.07 8.19 -16.50
CA PHE A 17 5.82 8.80 -17.60
C PHE A 17 5.15 8.40 -18.92
N GLU A 18 4.67 9.39 -19.67
CA GLU A 18 4.00 9.16 -20.96
C GLU A 18 4.90 9.63 -22.10
N LEU A 19 5.20 8.73 -23.02
CA LEU A 19 6.02 9.01 -24.19
C LEU A 19 5.10 9.28 -25.38
N LYS A 20 5.10 10.51 -25.89
CA LYS A 20 4.28 10.90 -27.05
C LYS A 20 5.05 11.86 -27.95
N ASN A 21 5.13 11.55 -29.24
CA ASN A 21 5.76 12.41 -30.26
C ASN A 21 7.18 12.90 -29.89
N GLY A 22 8.00 12.01 -29.32
CA GLY A 22 9.37 12.36 -28.90
C GLY A 22 9.45 13.21 -27.63
N THR A 23 8.34 13.44 -26.93
CA THR A 23 8.28 14.14 -25.64
C THR A 23 7.93 13.17 -24.52
N VAL A 24 8.31 13.53 -23.28
CA VAL A 24 7.99 12.79 -22.06
C VAL A 24 7.16 13.69 -21.14
N CYS A 25 5.95 13.27 -20.81
CA CYS A 25 5.11 13.92 -19.80
C CYS A 25 5.24 13.17 -18.48
N TYR A 26 5.50 13.89 -17.38
CA TYR A 26 5.56 13.34 -16.03
C TYR A 26 4.33 13.77 -15.22
N THR A 27 3.65 12.79 -14.62
CA THR A 27 2.54 13.00 -13.67
C THR A 27 2.81 12.19 -12.41
N SER A 28 2.42 12.71 -11.25
CA SER A 28 2.51 11.96 -10.00
C SER A 28 1.42 12.32 -9.01
N ALA A 29 1.02 11.34 -8.19
CA ALA A 29 0.03 11.50 -7.14
C ALA A 29 0.42 10.68 -5.91
N TRP A 30 0.11 11.20 -4.72
CA TRP A 30 0.13 10.39 -3.51
C TRP A 30 -0.97 9.33 -3.60
N MET A 31 -0.69 8.13 -3.12
CA MET A 31 -1.71 7.09 -3.04
C MET A 31 -2.77 7.49 -2.01
N ASN A 32 -4.04 7.41 -2.40
CA ASN A 32 -5.19 7.80 -1.58
C ASN A 32 -5.55 6.71 -0.55
N THR A 33 -4.56 6.27 0.23
CA THR A 33 -4.70 5.19 1.20
C THR A 33 -5.28 5.70 2.51
N GLY A 34 -5.91 4.81 3.29
CA GLY A 34 -6.30 5.06 4.67
C GLY A 34 -5.11 5.50 5.52
N TYR A 35 -3.93 4.90 5.32
CA TYR A 35 -2.71 5.30 6.04
C TYR A 35 -2.35 6.76 5.77
N TYR A 36 -2.32 7.17 4.51
CA TYR A 36 -2.05 8.56 4.10
C TYR A 36 -3.14 9.51 4.61
N ASN A 37 -4.41 9.19 4.36
CA ASN A 37 -5.54 10.05 4.69
C ASN A 37 -5.67 10.28 6.20
N GLU A 38 -5.51 9.24 7.01
CA GLU A 38 -5.57 9.38 8.45
C GLU A 38 -4.38 10.16 9.00
N SER A 39 -3.18 9.94 8.44
CA SER A 39 -2.00 10.73 8.78
C SER A 39 -2.18 12.22 8.50
N MET A 40 -2.81 12.56 7.36
CA MET A 40 -3.12 13.95 7.01
C MET A 40 -4.15 14.58 7.96
N LYS A 41 -5.13 13.80 8.45
CA LYS A 41 -6.13 14.28 9.42
C LYS A 41 -5.52 14.57 10.80
N VAL A 42 -4.64 13.70 11.29
CA VAL A 42 -4.06 13.84 12.64
C VAL A 42 -2.80 14.71 12.67
N GLY A 43 -2.21 15.01 11.51
CA GLY A 43 -1.05 15.90 11.38
C GLY A 43 0.30 15.24 11.68
N TYR A 44 0.34 13.90 11.73
CA TYR A 44 1.55 13.08 11.88
C TYR A 44 1.30 11.69 11.27
N PRO A 45 2.35 10.91 10.94
CA PRO A 45 2.17 9.53 10.46
C PRO A 45 1.27 8.76 11.44
N THR A 46 0.17 8.20 10.96
CA THR A 46 -0.73 7.45 11.83
C THR A 46 -0.11 6.09 12.21
N ARG A 47 -0.80 5.34 13.08
CA ARG A 47 -0.39 3.96 13.37
C ARG A 47 -0.66 3.06 12.19
N GLY A 48 0.27 2.15 11.96
CA GLY A 48 0.18 1.03 11.05
C GLY A 48 1.29 0.04 11.38
N ILE A 49 1.26 -1.11 10.72
CA ILE A 49 2.39 -2.04 10.67
C ILE A 49 3.49 -1.31 9.87
N SER A 50 4.54 -0.94 10.57
CA SER A 50 5.72 -0.26 10.05
C SER A 50 6.98 -1.03 10.44
N PHE A 51 8.07 -0.83 9.70
CA PHE A 51 9.37 -1.42 10.02
C PHE A 51 9.95 -0.80 11.29
N GLU A 52 9.80 0.52 11.45
CA GLU A 52 10.23 1.25 12.64
C GLU A 52 9.14 2.19 13.14
N ASP A 53 9.24 2.59 14.42
CA ASP A 53 8.40 3.66 14.94
C ASP A 53 8.88 5.02 14.41
N THR A 54 8.07 6.06 14.60
CA THR A 54 8.44 7.43 14.29
C THR A 54 9.38 8.03 15.35
N VAL A 55 9.98 9.20 15.04
CA VAL A 55 10.70 10.04 16.00
C VAL A 55 10.02 11.40 16.12
N PRO A 56 9.52 11.80 17.32
CA PRO A 56 9.43 11.00 18.53
C PRO A 56 8.53 9.77 18.33
N PRO A 57 8.65 8.71 19.17
CA PRO A 57 7.78 7.54 19.06
C PRO A 57 6.32 7.94 19.20
N HIS A 58 5.43 7.15 18.59
CA HIS A 58 4.00 7.34 18.77
C HIS A 58 3.64 7.33 20.27
N PRO A 59 2.57 8.05 20.68
CA PRO A 59 2.08 8.01 22.06
C PRO A 59 1.89 6.57 22.56
N HIS A 60 1.95 6.27 23.85
CA HIS A 60 1.74 4.89 24.30
C HIS A 60 0.30 4.40 23.97
N CYS A 61 0.17 3.22 23.36
CA CYS A 61 -1.15 2.62 23.11
C CYS A 61 -1.56 1.67 24.24
N ARG A 62 -2.81 1.77 24.72
CA ARG A 62 -3.30 0.95 25.84
C ARG A 62 -3.74 -0.46 25.43
N MET A 63 -3.98 -0.70 24.15
CA MET A 63 -4.36 -2.02 23.65
C MET A 63 -3.13 -2.74 23.08
N PRO A 64 -3.01 -4.07 23.27
CA PRO A 64 -2.03 -4.83 22.52
C PRO A 64 -2.33 -4.72 21.02
N LEU A 65 -1.27 -4.72 20.19
CA LEU A 65 -1.36 -4.75 18.73
C LEU A 65 -2.08 -3.54 18.08
N CYS A 66 -2.08 -2.34 18.69
CA CYS A 66 -2.72 -1.15 18.10
C CYS A 66 -2.30 -0.83 16.67
N ASN A 67 -1.05 -1.13 16.31
CA ASN A 67 -0.53 -0.91 14.97
C ASN A 67 -1.21 -1.84 13.93
N ALA A 68 -1.59 -3.06 14.33
CA ALA A 68 -2.32 -3.98 13.46
C ALA A 68 -3.76 -3.53 13.16
N PHE A 69 -4.33 -2.69 14.04
CA PHE A 69 -5.66 -2.09 13.84
C PHE A 69 -5.62 -0.75 13.09
N GLY A 70 -4.43 -0.24 12.80
CA GLY A 70 -4.27 0.93 11.94
C GLY A 70 -4.63 0.63 10.48
N PRO A 71 -4.77 1.67 9.64
CA PRO A 71 -4.92 1.48 8.20
C PRO A 71 -3.62 0.88 7.62
N ASN A 72 -3.69 -0.40 7.25
CA ASN A 72 -2.54 -1.19 6.76
C ASN A 72 -2.62 -1.39 5.24
N ASP A 73 -2.86 -0.30 4.51
CA ASP A 73 -3.15 -0.28 3.08
C ASP A 73 -2.11 0.51 2.25
N ASN A 74 -0.93 0.78 2.81
CA ASN A 74 0.16 1.45 2.11
C ASN A 74 0.89 0.48 1.13
N MET A 75 0.24 0.14 0.03
CA MET A 75 0.65 -0.89 -0.93
C MET A 75 1.60 -0.35 -2.03
N TRP A 76 2.74 0.25 -1.67
CA TRP A 76 3.50 1.11 -2.60
C TRP A 76 4.78 0.52 -3.17
N VAL A 77 5.04 -0.77 -2.95
CA VAL A 77 6.34 -1.37 -3.30
C VAL A 77 6.41 -1.74 -4.78
N ASN A 78 5.35 -2.33 -5.33
CA ASN A 78 5.33 -2.78 -6.73
C ASN A 78 3.93 -2.67 -7.35
N MET A 79 3.86 -2.79 -8.67
CA MET A 79 2.63 -2.84 -9.45
C MET A 79 2.60 -4.03 -10.41
N ILE A 80 1.44 -4.65 -10.58
CA ILE A 80 1.24 -5.80 -11.49
C ILE A 80 -0.02 -5.63 -12.34
N PRO A 81 0.03 -5.97 -13.63
CA PRO A 81 -1.18 -6.10 -14.43
C PRO A 81 -1.89 -7.43 -14.12
N VAL A 82 -3.20 -7.39 -13.90
CA VAL A 82 -4.06 -8.57 -13.74
C VAL A 82 -5.32 -8.37 -14.57
N GLY A 83 -5.40 -9.04 -15.72
CA GLY A 83 -6.45 -8.77 -16.70
C GLY A 83 -6.35 -7.33 -17.21
N ASP A 84 -7.43 -6.57 -17.08
CA ASP A 84 -7.51 -5.17 -17.49
C ASP A 84 -7.22 -4.18 -16.34
N GLU A 85 -6.84 -4.68 -15.17
CA GLU A 85 -6.54 -3.87 -13.98
C GLU A 85 -5.04 -3.79 -13.72
N VAL A 86 -4.59 -2.70 -13.10
CA VAL A 86 -3.27 -2.61 -12.48
C VAL A 86 -3.44 -2.62 -10.97
N LEU A 87 -2.72 -3.52 -10.30
CA LEU A 87 -2.78 -3.70 -8.85
C LEU A 87 -1.47 -3.25 -8.23
N MET A 88 -1.56 -2.54 -7.10
CA MET A 88 -0.48 -2.08 -6.26
C MET A 88 -0.33 -3.02 -5.06
N LEU A 89 0.91 -3.33 -4.67
CA LEU A 89 1.21 -4.32 -3.64
C LEU A 89 2.42 -3.95 -2.77
N THR A 90 2.47 -4.57 -1.59
CA THR A 90 3.62 -4.59 -0.65
C THR A 90 3.83 -6.03 -0.16
N ASP A 91 4.60 -6.24 0.90
CA ASP A 91 4.68 -7.52 1.66
C ASP A 91 3.38 -7.82 2.45
N GLY A 92 2.23 -7.54 1.85
CA GLY A 92 0.91 -7.76 2.39
C GLY A 92 0.12 -8.74 1.52
N SER A 93 -0.92 -9.33 2.09
CA SER A 93 -1.83 -10.24 1.37
C SER A 93 -2.93 -9.53 0.59
N SER A 94 -3.13 -8.22 0.81
CA SER A 94 -4.11 -7.42 0.08
C SER A 94 -3.44 -6.55 -0.98
N MET A 95 -4.22 -6.16 -1.98
CA MET A 95 -3.77 -5.33 -3.10
C MET A 95 -4.74 -4.16 -3.29
N LEU A 96 -4.25 -3.04 -3.83
CA LEU A 96 -5.08 -1.90 -4.21
C LEU A 96 -5.16 -1.78 -5.73
N ARG A 97 -6.33 -1.45 -6.26
CA ARG A 97 -6.46 -1.07 -7.67
C ARG A 97 -5.84 0.31 -7.89
N LEU A 98 -5.07 0.46 -8.97
CA LEU A 98 -4.57 1.72 -9.49
C LEU A 98 -5.39 2.14 -10.70
N ASP A 99 -6.03 3.30 -10.62
CA ASP A 99 -6.57 3.98 -11.79
C ASP A 99 -5.41 4.66 -12.53
N LEU A 100 -5.10 4.18 -13.73
CA LEU A 100 -3.98 4.69 -14.52
C LEU A 100 -4.20 6.11 -15.04
N GLU A 101 -5.45 6.59 -15.15
CA GLU A 101 -5.78 7.93 -15.62
C GLU A 101 -5.64 8.95 -14.49
N THR A 102 -6.19 8.65 -13.32
CA THR A 102 -6.19 9.56 -12.16
C THR A 102 -5.00 9.37 -11.22
N LEU A 103 -4.27 8.25 -11.35
CA LEU A 103 -3.23 7.78 -10.43
C LEU A 103 -3.73 7.54 -8.98
N SER A 104 -5.04 7.41 -8.80
CA SER A 104 -5.63 7.12 -7.49
C SER A 104 -5.55 5.64 -7.16
N CYS A 105 -5.22 5.34 -5.90
CA CYS A 105 -5.29 4.00 -5.31
C CYS A 105 -6.19 4.08 -4.08
N SER A 106 -7.39 3.52 -4.13
CA SER A 106 -8.36 3.64 -3.03
C SER A 106 -9.14 2.38 -2.73
N GLU A 107 -9.23 1.44 -3.68
CA GLU A 107 -10.08 0.25 -3.51
C GLU A 107 -9.25 -1.02 -3.42
N HIS A 108 -9.52 -1.81 -2.39
CA HIS A 108 -8.98 -3.15 -2.30
C HIS A 108 -9.51 -4.03 -3.42
N LYS A 109 -8.63 -4.86 -3.98
CA LYS A 109 -9.01 -5.92 -4.90
C LYS A 109 -9.57 -7.08 -4.09
N ASP A 110 -10.87 -7.31 -4.21
CA ASP A 110 -11.52 -8.52 -3.71
C ASP A 110 -11.29 -9.69 -4.68
N TRP A 111 -10.93 -10.84 -4.13
CA TRP A 111 -10.81 -12.12 -4.84
C TRP A 111 -11.97 -13.05 -4.48
N SER A 112 -12.29 -13.97 -5.39
CA SER A 112 -13.39 -14.92 -5.19
C SER A 112 -13.19 -15.87 -4.00
N ASN A 113 -11.94 -16.06 -3.58
CA ASN A 113 -11.55 -16.90 -2.45
C ASN A 113 -11.13 -16.06 -1.22
N ASP A 114 -11.46 -14.77 -1.19
CA ASP A 114 -11.19 -13.95 -0.01
C ASP A 114 -12.10 -14.32 1.16
N LYS A 115 -11.52 -14.29 2.36
CA LYS A 115 -12.22 -14.44 3.63
C LYS A 115 -12.00 -13.20 4.49
N SER A 116 -13.06 -12.76 5.16
CA SER A 116 -12.93 -11.73 6.19
C SER A 116 -12.24 -12.30 7.43
N LEU A 117 -11.29 -11.56 7.98
CA LEU A 117 -10.66 -11.88 9.27
C LEU A 117 -11.34 -11.17 10.45
N GLY A 118 -12.38 -10.37 10.18
CA GLY A 118 -13.04 -9.51 11.18
C GLY A 118 -12.27 -8.24 11.54
N PHE A 119 -11.06 -8.05 11.00
CA PHE A 119 -10.26 -6.83 11.09
C PHE A 119 -9.40 -6.71 9.82
N GLY A 120 -9.17 -5.47 9.36
CA GLY A 120 -8.42 -5.21 8.12
C GLY A 120 -9.18 -5.62 6.84
N PRO A 121 -8.51 -5.54 5.67
CA PRO A 121 -9.07 -6.00 4.41
C PRO A 121 -9.26 -7.53 4.41
N ALA A 122 -10.18 -8.01 3.56
CA ALA A 122 -10.30 -9.43 3.31
C ALA A 122 -8.98 -9.96 2.70
N VAL A 123 -8.65 -11.22 3.02
CA VAL A 123 -7.42 -11.85 2.54
C VAL A 123 -7.75 -13.18 1.87
N PRO A 124 -6.94 -13.65 0.91
CA PRO A 124 -7.17 -14.94 0.29
C PRO A 124 -7.19 -16.07 1.31
N ASP A 125 -8.02 -17.10 1.07
CA ASP A 125 -8.16 -18.26 1.96
C ASP A 125 -6.85 -19.00 2.27
N TRP A 126 -5.90 -19.03 1.32
CA TRP A 126 -4.55 -19.57 1.47
C TRP A 126 -3.64 -18.72 2.35
N SER A 127 -3.95 -17.44 2.54
CA SER A 127 -3.25 -16.58 3.48
C SER A 127 -3.75 -16.88 4.91
N LEU A 128 -2.80 -17.19 5.79
CA LEU A 128 -3.07 -17.23 7.23
C LEU A 128 -3.20 -15.79 7.72
N GLY A 129 -4.23 -15.50 8.52
CA GLY A 129 -4.42 -14.15 9.05
C GLY A 129 -3.18 -13.65 9.80
N LEU A 130 -2.81 -12.39 9.60
CA LEU A 130 -1.59 -11.75 10.11
C LEU A 130 -0.27 -12.23 9.50
N HIS A 131 -0.27 -13.10 8.47
CA HIS A 131 0.93 -13.40 7.70
C HIS A 131 1.11 -12.45 6.52
N ALA A 132 2.35 -11.99 6.34
CA ALA A 132 2.79 -11.37 5.09
C ALA A 132 2.75 -12.41 3.97
N GLY A 133 1.94 -12.18 2.94
CA GLY A 133 2.01 -12.94 1.70
C GLY A 133 3.28 -12.52 0.96
N THR A 134 4.13 -13.46 0.56
CA THR A 134 5.36 -13.18 -0.23
C THR A 134 5.07 -12.77 -1.68
N THR A 135 3.81 -12.44 -1.99
CA THR A 135 3.35 -12.17 -3.33
C THR A 135 3.75 -10.77 -3.78
N GLY A 136 5.01 -10.64 -4.23
CA GLY A 136 5.40 -9.70 -5.29
C GLY A 136 6.13 -8.42 -4.89
N SER A 137 6.45 -8.18 -3.62
CA SER A 137 7.05 -6.91 -3.18
C SER A 137 8.48 -6.68 -3.74
N ALA A 138 9.32 -7.70 -3.80
CA ALA A 138 10.76 -7.52 -4.10
C ALA A 138 11.25 -8.26 -5.36
N HIS A 139 10.38 -9.01 -6.04
CA HIS A 139 10.79 -9.81 -7.18
C HIS A 139 10.43 -9.12 -8.51
N PRO A 140 11.39 -8.99 -9.44
CA PRO A 140 11.12 -8.47 -10.77
C PRO A 140 10.01 -9.29 -11.43
N MET A 141 8.92 -8.62 -11.78
CA MET A 141 7.88 -9.21 -12.57
C MET A 141 8.41 -9.33 -14.01
N ARG A 142 8.40 -10.55 -14.57
CA ARG A 142 8.64 -10.72 -16.00
C ARG A 142 7.47 -10.05 -16.74
N ILE A 143 7.73 -8.96 -17.43
CA ILE A 143 6.79 -8.36 -18.36
C ILE A 143 6.81 -9.24 -19.62
N PRO A 144 5.69 -9.92 -19.99
CA PRO A 144 5.67 -10.69 -21.22
C PRO A 144 5.90 -9.77 -22.42
N GLY A 145 6.93 -10.04 -23.23
CA GLY A 145 7.23 -9.26 -24.44
C GLY A 145 8.37 -8.25 -24.34
N THR A 146 9.08 -8.17 -23.21
CA THR A 146 10.42 -7.57 -23.08
C THR A 146 11.47 -8.67 -22.95
#